data_AF-A0A7X7DGN6-F1
#
_entry.id   AF-A0A7X7DGN6-F1
#
_cell.length_a   1.000
_cell.length_b   1.000
_cell.length_c   1.000
_cell.angle_alpha   90.00
_cell.angle_beta   90.00
_cell.angle_gamma   90.00
#
_symmetry.space_group_name_H-M   'P 1'
#
loop_
_entity.id
_entity.type
_entity.pdbx_description
1 polymer ?
#
loop_
_entity_poly.entity_id
_entity_poly.type
_entity_poly.pdbx_seq_one_letter_code
_entity_poly.pdbx_strand_id
1 'polypeptide(L)'
;MKPRQSIRIPVMVAILAAAGCTSPLRLHPSPLAQDELDRFLDGGRDARVYGITTYQDAAGPRFEFANRPQSFRTAQLPFESVPGVPPVPIVRVETPLADEFPVLLDSSARQSWAVMDSMRGLEFRVFKPPTGEYADHVVASIPGYAGVGNQLILGGLYIQNPVFYMPPARGGLGVLARTGENPDRTATALIAWERAARRMPSVVGAALMRGFHSVRFDFPDRRAAFSTAGPYQPTNPAAVLDCVPLYDWRGRPAVAGELDGAPVTLVLDTAGDFDISVPGDVSGSPGTLRLGTLQFTNLNVATHARLGLPETFPARLGLGVLARHAVTLDFQQQRVWFEGKPLRGTEKSATSTGDDTPVHYRGITR
;
A
#
# COMPACT_ATOMS: atom_id res chain seq x y z
N MET A 1 -69.19 14.14 27.35
CA MET A 1 -68.96 13.86 25.91
C MET A 1 -67.61 14.43 25.49
N LYS A 2 -66.80 13.65 24.78
CA LYS A 2 -65.54 14.08 24.12
C LYS A 2 -65.84 15.03 22.95
N PRO A 3 -64.86 15.82 22.50
CA PRO A 3 -64.11 15.37 21.32
C PRO A 3 -62.59 15.41 21.52
N ARG A 4 -61.93 14.38 20.98
CA ARG A 4 -60.48 14.22 20.87
C ARG A 4 -60.00 15.07 19.69
N GLN A 5 -59.08 16.00 19.91
CA GLN A 5 -58.29 16.61 18.84
C GLN A 5 -56.98 15.86 18.61
N SER A 6 -56.64 15.79 17.35
CA SER A 6 -55.75 14.88 16.65
C SER A 6 -54.26 15.19 16.88
N ILE A 7 -53.56 14.28 17.54
CA ILE A 7 -52.10 14.15 17.40
C ILE A 7 -51.86 13.43 16.07
N ARG A 8 -51.54 14.18 15.01
CA ARG A 8 -51.27 13.60 13.69
C ARG A 8 -50.10 14.24 12.95
N ILE A 9 -49.09 14.81 13.62
CA ILE A 9 -47.80 15.12 12.97
C ILE A 9 -46.69 15.04 14.02
N PRO A 10 -46.10 13.86 14.29
CA PRO A 10 -44.63 13.76 14.14
C PRO A 10 -44.15 12.32 13.81
N VAL A 11 -44.62 11.70 12.73
CA VAL A 11 -44.09 10.38 12.29
C VAL A 11 -43.34 10.45 10.96
N MET A 12 -43.57 11.49 10.15
CA MET A 12 -43.02 11.55 8.80
C MET A 12 -41.57 12.08 8.72
N VAL A 13 -41.07 12.77 9.75
CA VAL A 13 -39.66 13.24 9.82
C VAL A 13 -38.72 12.13 10.31
N ALA A 14 -39.22 11.16 11.10
CA ALA A 14 -38.41 10.05 11.60
C ALA A 14 -38.09 9.00 10.51
N ILE A 15 -38.92 8.88 9.47
CA ILE A 15 -38.72 7.90 8.38
C ILE A 15 -37.70 8.43 7.34
N LEU A 16 -37.57 9.75 7.16
CA LEU A 16 -36.56 10.35 6.28
C LEU A 16 -35.15 10.36 6.89
N ALA A 17 -35.02 10.31 8.22
CA ALA A 17 -33.71 10.19 8.89
C ALA A 17 -33.10 8.77 8.81
N ALA A 18 -33.90 7.74 8.49
CA ALA A 18 -33.42 6.37 8.32
C ALA A 18 -32.94 6.04 6.88
N ALA A 19 -33.17 6.93 5.91
CA ALA A 19 -32.73 6.74 4.52
C ALA A 19 -31.29 7.24 4.27
N GLY A 20 -30.62 7.80 5.29
CA GLY A 20 -29.22 8.23 5.25
C GLY A 20 -28.20 7.11 5.44
N CYS A 21 -28.59 5.84 5.37
CA CYS A 21 -27.64 4.74 5.30
C CYS A 21 -26.94 4.80 3.95
N THR A 22 -25.81 5.51 3.88
CA THR A 22 -24.79 5.30 2.86
C THR A 22 -24.52 3.80 2.81
N SER A 23 -25.04 3.15 1.77
CA SER A 23 -24.83 1.72 1.59
C SER A 23 -23.31 1.51 1.52
N PRO A 24 -22.74 0.61 2.34
CA PRO A 24 -21.30 0.41 2.34
C PRO A 24 -20.85 0.05 0.93
N LEU A 25 -19.69 0.58 0.52
CA LEU A 25 -19.12 0.28 -0.78
C LEU A 25 -19.15 -1.24 -1.01
N ARG A 26 -19.59 -1.65 -2.20
CA ARG A 26 -19.43 -3.04 -2.62
C ARG A 26 -17.93 -3.32 -2.71
N LEU A 27 -17.45 -4.43 -2.15
CA LEU A 27 -16.02 -4.77 -2.22
C LEU A 27 -15.58 -4.96 -3.66
N HIS A 28 -16.38 -5.67 -4.46
CA HIS A 28 -16.06 -5.98 -5.85
C HIS A 28 -16.50 -4.86 -6.79
N PRO A 29 -15.64 -4.49 -7.76
CA PRO A 29 -15.95 -3.47 -8.73
C PRO A 29 -16.97 -3.97 -9.77
N SER A 30 -17.85 -3.08 -10.20
CA SER A 30 -18.76 -3.27 -11.33
C SER A 30 -18.36 -2.30 -12.43
N PRO A 31 -17.96 -2.78 -13.64
CA PRO A 31 -17.57 -1.92 -14.75
C PRO A 31 -18.63 -0.84 -15.07
N LEU A 32 -18.14 0.32 -15.50
CA LEU A 32 -18.98 1.37 -16.10
C LEU A 32 -19.55 0.93 -17.45
N ALA A 33 -20.70 1.51 -17.83
CA ALA A 33 -21.18 1.41 -19.21
C ALA A 33 -20.29 2.23 -20.16
N GLN A 34 -20.33 1.93 -21.47
CA GLN A 34 -19.43 2.54 -22.45
C GLN A 34 -19.54 4.07 -22.49
N ASP A 35 -20.76 4.62 -22.44
CA ASP A 35 -20.99 6.07 -22.44
C ASP A 35 -20.42 6.77 -21.19
N GLU A 36 -20.36 6.05 -20.07
CA GLU A 36 -19.78 6.54 -18.82
C GLU A 36 -18.26 6.48 -18.86
N LEU A 37 -17.70 5.42 -19.46
CA LEU A 37 -16.28 5.29 -19.72
C LEU A 37 -15.79 6.39 -20.67
N ASP A 38 -16.50 6.64 -21.77
CA ASP A 38 -16.14 7.69 -22.73
C ASP A 38 -16.11 9.06 -22.05
N ARG A 39 -17.15 9.38 -21.24
CA ARG A 39 -17.17 10.61 -20.43
C ARG A 39 -16.03 10.70 -19.42
N PHE A 40 -15.69 9.59 -18.78
CA PHE A 40 -14.56 9.52 -17.85
C PHE A 40 -13.23 9.85 -18.56
N LEU A 41 -13.02 9.31 -19.77
CA LEU A 41 -11.80 9.52 -20.56
C LEU A 41 -11.74 10.91 -21.21
N ASP A 42 -12.88 11.47 -21.63
CA ASP A 42 -12.98 12.80 -22.23
C ASP A 42 -12.53 13.92 -21.28
N GLY A 43 -12.69 13.71 -19.97
CA GLY A 43 -12.22 14.61 -18.92
C GLY A 43 -10.69 14.68 -18.78
N GLY A 44 -9.94 13.88 -19.55
CA GLY A 44 -8.49 13.73 -19.41
C GLY A 44 -7.68 14.99 -19.71
N ARG A 45 -6.44 15.00 -19.19
CA ARG A 45 -5.48 16.10 -19.36
C ARG A 45 -4.11 15.54 -19.73
N ASP A 46 -3.36 16.30 -20.53
CA ASP A 46 -1.98 15.92 -20.86
C ASP A 46 -1.13 15.93 -19.58
N ALA A 47 -0.36 14.87 -19.35
CA ALA A 47 0.50 14.72 -18.18
C ALA A 47 1.49 15.89 -18.03
N ARG A 48 1.90 16.51 -19.15
CA ARG A 48 2.83 17.64 -19.19
C ARG A 48 2.28 18.89 -18.50
N VAL A 49 0.96 19.04 -18.38
CA VAL A 49 0.32 20.13 -17.62
C VAL A 49 0.71 20.08 -16.13
N TYR A 50 1.06 18.89 -15.62
CA TYR A 50 1.47 18.66 -14.23
C TYR A 50 3.00 18.56 -14.09
N GLY A 51 3.74 18.85 -15.17
CA GLY A 51 5.18 18.66 -15.25
C GLY A 51 5.59 17.18 -15.18
N ILE A 52 4.74 16.27 -15.66
CA ILE A 52 5.01 14.82 -15.69
C ILE A 52 5.36 14.41 -17.12
N THR A 53 6.44 13.65 -17.27
CA THR A 53 6.82 13.05 -18.56
C THR A 53 6.51 11.56 -18.52
N THR A 54 5.78 11.08 -19.53
CA THR A 54 5.42 9.66 -19.66
C THR A 54 6.36 8.98 -20.65
N TYR A 55 6.97 7.86 -20.23
CA TYR A 55 7.78 6.98 -21.07
C TYR A 55 7.14 5.61 -21.14
N GLN A 56 7.45 4.85 -22.19
CA GLN A 56 7.15 3.42 -22.25
C GLN A 56 8.43 2.65 -21.90
N ASP A 57 8.32 1.72 -20.97
CA ASP A 57 9.37 0.76 -20.62
C ASP A 57 8.88 -0.68 -20.82
N ALA A 58 9.78 -1.66 -20.65
CA ALA A 58 9.44 -3.07 -20.83
C ALA A 58 8.45 -3.62 -19.77
N ALA A 59 8.33 -2.95 -18.62
CA ALA A 59 7.42 -3.30 -17.54
C ALA A 59 6.06 -2.56 -17.62
N GLY A 60 5.98 -1.47 -18.38
CA GLY A 60 4.79 -0.64 -18.58
C GLY A 60 5.13 0.84 -18.78
N PRO A 61 4.19 1.77 -18.66
CA PRO A 61 4.45 3.19 -18.69
C PRO A 61 5.13 3.62 -17.37
N ARG A 62 6.08 4.53 -17.51
CA ARG A 62 6.82 5.16 -16.42
C ARG A 62 6.55 6.66 -16.42
N PHE A 63 6.23 7.21 -15.25
CA PHE A 63 5.91 8.62 -15.08
C PHE A 63 7.06 9.32 -14.34
N GLU A 64 7.93 10.01 -15.08
CA GLU A 64 8.98 10.82 -14.48
C GLU A 64 8.41 12.12 -13.91
N PHE A 65 9.05 12.62 -12.85
CA PHE A 65 8.65 13.81 -12.11
C PHE A 65 7.24 13.70 -11.48
N ALA A 66 6.63 12.52 -11.44
CA ALA A 66 5.43 12.24 -10.65
C ALA A 66 5.79 11.83 -9.20
N ASN A 67 4.78 11.64 -8.34
CA ASN A 67 4.94 11.09 -6.98
C ASN A 67 6.01 11.82 -6.17
N ARG A 68 5.92 13.15 -6.05
CA ARG A 68 7.01 13.98 -5.48
C ARG A 68 6.78 14.26 -3.99
N PRO A 69 7.35 13.47 -3.05
CA PRO A 69 7.31 13.82 -1.65
C PRO A 69 8.13 15.09 -1.38
N GLN A 70 7.71 15.88 -0.38
CA GLN A 70 8.51 17.00 0.11
C GLN A 70 9.90 16.52 0.57
N SER A 71 10.94 17.24 0.15
CA SER A 71 12.33 16.94 0.52
C SER A 71 12.60 17.21 2.00
N PHE A 72 13.56 16.49 2.58
CA PHE A 72 14.02 16.70 3.97
C PHE A 72 12.92 16.54 5.02
N ARG A 73 12.02 15.58 4.81
CA ARG A 73 10.91 15.24 5.72
C ARG A 73 10.95 13.77 6.10
N THR A 74 10.40 13.49 7.27
CA THR A 74 10.08 12.14 7.70
C THR A 74 8.65 12.11 8.23
N ALA A 75 8.00 10.96 8.11
CA ALA A 75 6.70 10.71 8.69
C ALA A 75 6.66 9.29 9.26
N GLN A 76 5.93 9.10 10.35
CA GLN A 76 5.65 7.79 10.91
C GLN A 76 4.16 7.63 11.12
N LEU A 77 3.61 6.52 10.64
CA LEU A 77 2.19 6.23 10.66
C LEU A 77 1.95 4.87 11.30
N PRO A 78 1.01 4.75 12.25
CA PRO A 78 0.64 3.45 12.79
C PRO A 78 -0.17 2.65 11.76
N PHE A 79 -0.03 1.32 11.80
CA PHE A 79 -0.90 0.44 11.04
C PHE A 79 -2.28 0.37 11.68
N GLU A 80 -3.33 0.36 10.86
CA GLU A 80 -4.65 0.00 11.31
C GLU A 80 -4.67 -1.49 11.71
N SER A 81 -5.34 -1.76 12.83
CA SER A 81 -5.51 -3.11 13.32
C SER A 81 -6.84 -3.69 12.84
N VAL A 82 -6.77 -4.79 12.07
CA VAL A 82 -7.94 -5.60 11.75
C VAL A 82 -7.92 -6.88 12.59
N PRO A 83 -8.95 -7.12 13.43
CA PRO A 83 -8.98 -8.29 14.31
C PRO A 83 -8.84 -9.60 13.53
N GLY A 84 -7.95 -10.47 14.00
CA GLY A 84 -7.73 -11.80 13.41
C GLY A 84 -6.99 -11.79 12.06
N VAL A 85 -6.48 -10.63 11.62
CA VAL A 85 -5.68 -10.50 10.39
C VAL A 85 -4.24 -10.14 10.78
N PRO A 86 -3.22 -10.68 10.06
CA PRO A 86 -1.82 -10.27 10.23
C PRO A 86 -1.62 -8.75 10.16
N PRO A 87 -0.45 -8.22 10.57
CA PRO A 87 -0.17 -6.78 10.56
C PRO A 87 0.04 -6.25 9.13
N VAL A 88 -1.02 -6.29 8.32
CA VAL A 88 -1.03 -5.69 6.98
C VAL A 88 -0.82 -4.18 7.13
N PRO A 89 0.05 -3.55 6.32
CA PRO A 89 0.43 -2.15 6.48
C PRO A 89 -0.63 -1.21 5.90
N ILE A 90 -1.80 -1.17 6.56
CA ILE A 90 -2.83 -0.17 6.27
C ILE A 90 -2.52 1.07 7.10
N VAL A 91 -2.39 2.24 6.48
CA VAL A 91 -2.14 3.51 7.20
C VAL A 91 -3.20 4.56 6.86
N ARG A 92 -3.43 5.50 7.78
CA ARG A 92 -4.28 6.67 7.52
C ARG A 92 -3.50 7.73 6.74
N VAL A 93 -4.12 8.24 5.70
CA VAL A 93 -3.59 9.32 4.87
C VAL A 93 -4.71 10.31 4.59
N GLU A 94 -4.36 11.53 4.21
CA GLU A 94 -5.36 12.55 3.90
C GLU A 94 -5.05 13.21 2.55
N THR A 95 -6.00 14.01 2.08
CA THR A 95 -5.85 14.90 0.92
C THR A 95 -6.35 16.28 1.33
N PRO A 96 -6.01 17.36 0.61
CA PRO A 96 -6.54 18.69 0.92
C PRO A 96 -8.07 18.79 0.92
N LEU A 97 -8.78 17.87 0.25
CA LEU A 97 -10.24 17.91 0.05
C LEU A 97 -11.01 16.80 0.78
N ALA A 98 -10.34 15.87 1.46
CA ALA A 98 -10.99 14.76 2.14
C ALA A 98 -10.29 14.42 3.45
N ASP A 99 -11.10 14.06 4.44
CA ASP A 99 -10.68 13.55 5.74
C ASP A 99 -9.78 12.31 5.62
N GLU A 100 -9.10 11.94 6.71
CA GLU A 100 -8.23 10.77 6.75
C GLU A 100 -8.92 9.46 6.31
N PHE A 101 -8.32 8.77 5.34
CA PHE A 101 -8.79 7.48 4.83
C PHE A 101 -7.69 6.40 4.88
N PRO A 102 -8.07 5.11 4.96
CA PRO A 102 -7.11 4.01 4.97
C PRO A 102 -6.51 3.79 3.60
N VAL A 103 -5.21 3.52 3.52
CA VAL A 103 -4.56 2.99 2.31
C VAL A 103 -3.72 1.77 2.65
N LEU A 104 -3.73 0.79 1.76
CA LEU A 104 -2.81 -0.34 1.83
C LEU A 104 -1.47 0.04 1.21
N LEU A 105 -0.37 -0.20 1.92
CA LEU A 105 0.97 -0.11 1.36
C LEU A 105 1.39 -1.47 0.78
N ASP A 106 1.33 -1.60 -0.54
CA ASP A 106 1.60 -2.86 -1.24
C ASP A 106 2.85 -2.72 -2.11
N SER A 107 3.96 -3.28 -1.66
CA SER A 107 5.22 -3.27 -2.40
C SER A 107 5.22 -4.20 -3.62
N SER A 108 4.32 -5.18 -3.66
CA SER A 108 4.16 -6.05 -4.84
C SER A 108 3.37 -5.35 -5.95
N ALA A 109 2.55 -4.35 -5.63
CA ALA A 109 1.92 -3.50 -6.63
C ALA A 109 2.94 -2.55 -7.23
N ARG A 110 3.20 -2.63 -8.55
CA ARG A 110 4.04 -1.61 -9.22
C ARG A 110 3.36 -0.25 -9.16
N GLN A 111 2.09 -0.20 -9.54
CA GLN A 111 1.30 1.02 -9.58
C GLN A 111 0.52 1.23 -8.30
N SER A 112 0.21 2.49 -7.98
CA SER A 112 -0.82 2.82 -6.98
C SER A 112 -2.20 2.74 -7.63
N TRP A 113 -3.20 2.29 -6.88
CA TRP A 113 -4.57 2.08 -7.36
C TRP A 113 -5.56 2.87 -6.51
N ALA A 114 -6.63 3.38 -7.12
CA ALA A 114 -7.71 4.05 -6.41
C ALA A 114 -9.08 3.71 -7.02
N VAL A 115 -10.13 3.71 -6.19
CA VAL A 115 -11.51 3.52 -6.64
C VAL A 115 -12.07 4.82 -7.25
N MET A 116 -13.03 4.69 -8.17
CA MET A 116 -13.67 5.87 -8.80
C MET A 116 -14.35 6.80 -7.78
N ASP A 117 -14.91 6.24 -6.70
CA ASP A 117 -15.59 7.04 -5.68
C ASP A 117 -14.64 8.02 -4.97
N SER A 118 -13.33 7.84 -5.11
CA SER A 118 -12.29 8.72 -4.57
C SER A 118 -11.85 9.82 -5.53
N MET A 119 -12.36 9.87 -6.76
CA MET A 119 -11.97 10.86 -7.77
C MET A 119 -12.02 12.29 -7.25
N ARG A 120 -13.09 12.65 -6.53
CA ARG A 120 -13.26 14.01 -6.01
C ARG A 120 -12.25 14.33 -4.92
N GLY A 121 -12.09 13.45 -3.93
CA GLY A 121 -11.16 13.67 -2.82
C GLY A 121 -9.71 13.73 -3.28
N LEU A 122 -9.33 12.91 -4.26
CA LEU A 122 -7.99 12.91 -4.85
C LEU A 122 -7.76 14.03 -5.87
N GLU A 123 -8.81 14.78 -6.24
CA GLU A 123 -8.81 15.68 -7.41
C GLU A 123 -8.29 15.00 -8.69
N PHE A 124 -8.63 13.72 -8.85
CA PHE A 124 -8.07 12.87 -9.88
C PHE A 124 -8.38 13.40 -11.29
N ARG A 125 -7.38 13.37 -12.16
CA ARG A 125 -7.51 13.65 -13.60
C ARG A 125 -6.80 12.56 -14.38
N VAL A 126 -7.55 11.83 -15.20
CA VAL A 126 -7.01 10.82 -16.11
C VAL A 126 -6.06 11.47 -17.13
N PHE A 127 -5.00 10.77 -17.53
CA PHE A 127 -4.09 11.29 -18.54
C PHE A 127 -4.68 11.21 -19.96
N LYS A 128 -4.25 12.15 -20.81
CA LYS A 128 -4.52 12.19 -22.24
C LYS A 128 -3.19 12.16 -23.03
N PRO A 129 -2.99 11.22 -23.97
CA PRO A 129 -3.88 10.11 -24.32
C PRO A 129 -4.06 9.11 -23.15
N PRO A 130 -5.20 8.40 -23.07
CA PRO A 130 -5.44 7.41 -22.03
C PRO A 130 -4.34 6.35 -21.99
N THR A 131 -3.85 6.07 -20.78
CA THR A 131 -2.85 5.04 -20.52
C THR A 131 -3.45 4.01 -19.58
N GLY A 132 -3.88 2.86 -20.13
CA GLY A 132 -4.56 1.81 -19.38
C GLY A 132 -3.65 0.62 -19.10
N GLU A 133 -3.76 0.02 -17.91
CA GLU A 133 -3.06 -1.23 -17.56
C GLU A 133 -3.90 -2.10 -16.64
N TYR A 134 -3.67 -3.42 -16.70
CA TYR A 134 -4.18 -4.34 -15.69
C TYR A 134 -3.25 -4.37 -14.48
N ALA A 135 -3.82 -4.60 -13.30
CA ALA A 135 -3.03 -5.01 -12.16
C ALA A 135 -2.43 -6.38 -12.48
N ASP A 136 -1.12 -6.49 -12.36
CA ASP A 136 -0.32 -7.66 -12.71
C ASP A 136 0.26 -8.37 -11.47
N HIS A 137 0.10 -7.78 -10.28
CA HIS A 137 0.43 -8.38 -8.99
C HIS A 137 -0.73 -9.20 -8.41
N VAL A 138 -1.96 -8.97 -8.90
CA VAL A 138 -3.19 -9.71 -8.57
C VAL A 138 -3.95 -10.03 -9.86
N VAL A 139 -4.84 -11.02 -9.85
CA VAL A 139 -5.67 -11.35 -11.02
C VAL A 139 -6.89 -10.42 -11.08
N ALA A 140 -6.70 -9.21 -11.62
CA ALA A 140 -7.78 -8.24 -11.82
C ALA A 140 -8.39 -8.35 -13.24
N SER A 141 -9.72 -8.28 -13.34
CA SER A 141 -10.44 -8.38 -14.61
C SER A 141 -10.76 -7.03 -15.28
N ILE A 142 -10.52 -5.92 -14.58
CA ILE A 142 -10.81 -4.57 -15.06
C ILE A 142 -9.48 -3.80 -15.10
N PRO A 143 -9.08 -3.20 -16.24
CA PRO A 143 -7.89 -2.37 -16.30
C PRO A 143 -8.14 -1.04 -15.58
N GLY A 144 -7.09 -0.45 -15.02
CA GLY A 144 -7.10 0.92 -14.53
C GLY A 144 -6.55 1.87 -15.58
N TYR A 145 -7.03 3.11 -15.58
CA TYR A 145 -6.43 4.19 -16.35
C TYR A 145 -5.58 5.08 -15.44
N ALA A 146 -4.35 5.34 -15.89
CA ALA A 146 -3.44 6.22 -15.19
C ALA A 146 -3.95 7.66 -15.21
N GLY A 147 -3.83 8.30 -14.06
CA GLY A 147 -4.05 9.73 -13.90
C GLY A 147 -3.31 10.25 -12.69
N VAL A 148 -3.46 11.54 -12.47
CA VAL A 148 -2.78 12.28 -11.40
C VAL A 148 -3.82 12.76 -10.39
N GLY A 149 -3.57 12.51 -9.11
CA GLY A 149 -4.21 13.23 -8.02
C GLY A 149 -3.45 14.52 -7.70
N ASN A 150 -4.08 15.49 -7.05
CA ASN A 150 -3.41 16.74 -6.72
C ASN A 150 -2.31 16.53 -5.65
N GLN A 151 -2.71 15.99 -4.50
CA GLN A 151 -1.82 15.85 -3.36
C GLN A 151 -2.28 14.74 -2.42
N LEU A 152 -1.33 13.95 -1.91
CA LEU A 152 -1.52 12.97 -0.83
C LEU A 152 -0.68 13.39 0.38
N ILE A 153 -1.19 13.24 1.60
CA ILE A 153 -0.49 13.65 2.82
C ILE A 153 -0.37 12.45 3.76
N LEU A 154 0.87 12.15 4.15
CA LEU A 154 1.26 11.04 5.02
C LEU A 154 1.80 11.62 6.32
N GLY A 155 0.97 11.76 7.35
CA GLY A 155 1.43 12.26 8.66
C GLY A 155 2.13 13.63 8.57
N GLY A 156 1.54 14.55 7.80
CA GLY A 156 2.10 15.87 7.50
C GLY A 156 3.16 15.92 6.39
N LEU A 157 3.60 14.78 5.84
CA LEU A 157 4.47 14.73 4.68
C LEU A 157 3.63 14.76 3.39
N TYR A 158 3.79 15.84 2.62
CA TYR A 158 3.05 16.06 1.39
C TYR A 158 3.71 15.39 0.19
N ILE A 159 2.94 14.68 -0.62
CA ILE A 159 3.31 14.12 -1.92
C ILE A 159 2.52 14.85 -3.00
N GLN A 160 3.21 15.57 -3.87
CA GLN A 160 2.59 16.27 -4.99
C GLN A 160 2.45 15.35 -6.19
N ASN A 161 1.35 15.52 -6.92
CA ASN A 161 1.04 14.80 -8.14
C ASN A 161 1.22 13.27 -8.03
N PRO A 162 0.62 12.60 -7.02
CA PRO A 162 0.61 11.15 -6.96
C PRO A 162 -0.11 10.57 -8.17
N VAL A 163 0.49 9.59 -8.83
CA VAL A 163 -0.11 8.86 -9.94
C VAL A 163 -0.86 7.65 -9.41
N PHE A 164 -2.12 7.53 -9.82
CA PHE A 164 -2.98 6.39 -9.52
C PHE A 164 -3.52 5.79 -10.81
N TYR A 165 -3.73 4.48 -10.77
CA TYR A 165 -4.54 3.75 -11.73
C TYR A 165 -5.94 3.61 -11.18
N MET A 166 -6.91 4.05 -11.95
CA MET A 166 -8.31 4.03 -11.55
C MET A 166 -9.10 3.14 -12.50
N PRO A 167 -9.60 1.97 -12.04
CA PRO A 167 -10.52 1.16 -12.83
C PRO A 167 -11.79 1.97 -13.12
N PRO A 168 -12.30 2.00 -14.36
CA PRO A 168 -13.56 2.64 -14.69
C PRO A 168 -14.72 1.75 -14.19
N ALA A 169 -14.88 1.67 -12.88
CA ALA A 169 -15.84 0.81 -12.22
C ALA A 169 -16.36 1.43 -10.92
N ARG A 170 -17.62 1.13 -10.61
CA ARG A 170 -18.25 1.45 -9.32
C ARG A 170 -17.88 0.42 -8.27
N GLY A 171 -17.79 0.82 -7.00
CA GLY A 171 -17.48 -0.07 -5.90
C GLY A 171 -16.01 -0.03 -5.49
N GLY A 172 -15.56 -1.08 -4.83
CA GLY A 172 -14.29 -1.17 -4.13
C GLY A 172 -13.14 -1.72 -4.96
N LEU A 173 -12.02 -1.89 -4.28
CA LEU A 173 -10.77 -2.39 -4.85
C LEU A 173 -10.82 -3.88 -5.28
N GLY A 174 -11.81 -4.65 -4.84
CA GLY A 174 -11.93 -6.08 -5.16
C GLY A 174 -10.67 -6.86 -4.73
N VAL A 175 -10.03 -7.53 -5.69
CA VAL A 175 -8.80 -8.30 -5.45
C VAL A 175 -7.60 -7.44 -5.04
N LEU A 176 -7.57 -6.14 -5.41
CA LEU A 176 -6.52 -5.21 -4.99
C LEU A 176 -6.53 -4.95 -3.47
N ALA A 177 -7.63 -5.27 -2.78
CA ALA A 177 -7.69 -5.22 -1.33
C ALA A 177 -7.12 -6.47 -0.62
N ARG A 178 -6.60 -7.45 -1.38
CA ARG A 178 -5.89 -8.64 -0.86
C ARG A 178 -6.75 -9.46 0.12
N THR A 179 -8.04 -9.58 -0.15
CA THR A 179 -9.00 -10.21 0.76
C THR A 179 -9.05 -11.73 0.70
N GLY A 180 -8.66 -12.32 -0.44
CA GLY A 180 -8.80 -13.76 -0.73
C GLY A 180 -7.51 -14.58 -0.68
N GLU A 181 -6.39 -14.02 -0.25
CA GLU A 181 -5.07 -14.64 -0.42
C GLU A 181 -4.67 -15.62 0.67
N ASN A 182 -5.50 -15.77 1.70
CA ASN A 182 -5.32 -16.78 2.72
C ASN A 182 -6.59 -17.63 2.83
N PRO A 183 -6.64 -18.80 2.17
CA PRO A 183 -7.80 -19.68 2.21
C PRO A 183 -8.05 -20.28 3.61
N ASP A 184 -7.04 -20.28 4.46
CA ASP A 184 -7.08 -20.87 5.80
C ASP A 184 -7.59 -19.86 6.86
N ARG A 185 -7.97 -18.65 6.44
CA ARG A 185 -8.45 -17.60 7.33
C ARG A 185 -9.80 -17.96 7.95
N THR A 186 -9.94 -17.72 9.25
CA THR A 186 -11.22 -17.92 9.95
C THR A 186 -12.33 -17.03 9.37
N ALA A 187 -13.57 -17.51 9.39
CA ALA A 187 -14.73 -16.74 8.91
C ALA A 187 -14.84 -15.35 9.57
N THR A 188 -14.57 -15.26 10.88
CA THR A 188 -14.58 -13.99 11.63
C THR A 188 -13.52 -13.02 11.13
N ALA A 189 -12.29 -13.50 10.91
CA ALA A 189 -11.21 -12.67 10.38
C ALA A 189 -11.48 -12.25 8.93
N LEU A 190 -12.08 -13.11 8.11
CA LEU A 190 -12.49 -12.77 6.74
C LEU A 190 -13.54 -11.65 6.74
N ILE A 191 -14.58 -11.74 7.57
CA ILE A 191 -15.61 -10.70 7.72
C ILE A 191 -14.99 -9.37 8.19
N ALA A 192 -14.09 -9.43 9.17
CA ALA A 192 -13.39 -8.24 9.66
C ALA A 192 -12.55 -7.58 8.57
N TRP A 193 -11.84 -8.40 7.77
CA TRP A 193 -11.02 -7.92 6.66
C TRP A 193 -11.85 -7.33 5.52
N GLU A 194 -12.92 -7.98 5.10
CA GLU A 194 -13.82 -7.43 4.09
C GLU A 194 -14.41 -6.08 4.52
N ARG A 195 -14.76 -5.93 5.80
CA ARG A 195 -15.26 -4.66 6.34
C ARG A 195 -14.22 -3.55 6.26
N ALA A 196 -12.96 -3.86 6.59
CA ALA A 196 -11.85 -2.92 6.46
C ALA A 196 -11.60 -2.57 4.98
N ALA A 197 -11.53 -3.58 4.11
CA ALA A 197 -11.30 -3.43 2.67
C ALA A 197 -12.35 -2.55 1.97
N ARG A 198 -13.63 -2.64 2.36
CA ARG A 198 -14.70 -1.77 1.82
C ARG A 198 -14.53 -0.29 2.13
N ARG A 199 -13.72 0.05 3.14
CA ARG A 199 -13.43 1.43 3.54
C ARG A 199 -12.10 1.93 3.00
N MET A 200 -11.36 1.09 2.28
CA MET A 200 -10.03 1.39 1.76
C MET A 200 -10.14 1.84 0.31
N PRO A 201 -10.11 3.16 0.04
CA PRO A 201 -10.25 3.68 -1.31
C PRO A 201 -9.05 3.43 -2.23
N SER A 202 -7.87 3.14 -1.67
CA SER A 202 -6.65 3.09 -2.47
C SER A 202 -5.58 2.15 -1.93
N VAL A 203 -4.71 1.73 -2.86
CA VAL A 203 -3.46 1.01 -2.63
C VAL A 203 -2.31 1.90 -3.08
N VAL A 204 -1.29 2.06 -2.25
CA VAL A 204 -0.04 2.75 -2.59
C VAL A 204 0.98 1.71 -3.02
N GLY A 205 1.38 1.77 -4.28
CA GLY A 205 2.34 0.84 -4.88
C GLY A 205 3.79 1.30 -4.81
N ALA A 206 4.69 0.44 -5.27
CA ALA A 206 6.13 0.63 -5.31
C ALA A 206 6.57 1.87 -6.12
N ALA A 207 5.85 2.27 -7.17
CA ALA A 207 6.19 3.47 -7.94
C ALA A 207 6.09 4.76 -7.12
N LEU A 208 5.14 4.85 -6.19
CA LEU A 208 5.02 6.00 -5.29
C LEU A 208 6.02 5.87 -4.13
N MET A 209 6.16 4.67 -3.54
CA MET A 209 7.13 4.43 -2.46
C MET A 209 8.58 4.73 -2.86
N ARG A 210 8.96 4.50 -4.13
CA ARG A 210 10.27 4.85 -4.67
C ARG A 210 10.55 6.36 -4.73
N GLY A 211 9.55 7.21 -4.54
CA GLY A 211 9.75 8.65 -4.38
C GLY A 211 10.46 9.02 -3.07
N PHE A 212 10.46 8.12 -2.09
CA PHE A 212 11.18 8.28 -0.82
C PHE A 212 12.61 7.74 -0.94
N HIS A 213 13.53 8.27 -0.11
CA HIS A 213 14.84 7.64 0.06
C HIS A 213 14.69 6.25 0.70
N SER A 214 13.84 6.15 1.71
CA SER A 214 13.50 4.88 2.34
C SER A 214 12.06 4.80 2.83
N VAL A 215 11.54 3.58 2.84
CA VAL A 215 10.27 3.20 3.49
C VAL A 215 10.54 2.03 4.42
N ARG A 216 10.28 2.21 5.72
CA ARG A 216 10.42 1.17 6.74
C ARG A 216 9.05 0.66 7.16
N PHE A 217 8.88 -0.65 7.12
CA PHE A 217 7.75 -1.37 7.67
C PHE A 217 8.21 -2.01 8.98
N ASP A 218 7.91 -1.36 10.10
CA ASP A 218 8.10 -1.94 11.42
C ASP A 218 6.89 -2.81 11.76
N PHE A 219 6.87 -4.05 11.27
CA PHE A 219 5.75 -4.96 11.51
C PHE A 219 5.55 -5.33 12.98
N PRO A 220 6.61 -5.61 13.77
CA PRO A 220 6.46 -5.91 15.19
C PRO A 220 5.83 -4.76 15.98
N ASP A 221 6.21 -3.51 15.67
CA ASP A 221 5.66 -2.32 16.34
C ASP A 221 4.49 -1.69 15.57
N ARG A 222 4.08 -2.31 14.46
CA ARG A 222 2.95 -1.94 13.61
C ARG A 222 3.00 -0.50 13.11
N ARG A 223 4.10 -0.09 12.49
CA ARG A 223 4.29 1.28 11.98
C ARG A 223 4.95 1.28 10.60
N ALA A 224 4.58 2.24 9.77
CA ALA A 224 5.35 2.62 8.59
C ALA A 224 6.14 3.90 8.90
N ALA A 225 7.37 3.99 8.44
CA ALA A 225 8.14 5.22 8.41
C ALA A 225 8.56 5.56 6.99
N PHE A 226 8.46 6.83 6.63
CA PHE A 226 8.80 7.36 5.31
C PHE A 226 9.87 8.43 5.48
N SER A 227 10.88 8.44 4.62
CA SER A 227 11.97 9.43 4.70
C SER A 227 12.39 9.96 3.34
N THR A 228 12.54 11.28 3.24
CA THR A 228 13.23 12.00 2.16
C THR A 228 14.45 12.78 2.68
N ALA A 229 14.83 12.56 3.95
CA ALA A 229 15.86 13.33 4.63
C ALA A 229 17.29 12.86 4.37
N GLY A 230 17.46 11.62 3.93
CA GLY A 230 18.75 11.06 3.56
C GLY A 230 18.67 9.54 3.42
N PRO A 231 19.81 8.91 3.12
CA PRO A 231 19.92 7.46 3.12
C PRO A 231 19.53 6.89 4.48
N TYR A 232 19.02 5.66 4.50
CA TYR A 232 18.63 5.05 5.75
C TYR A 232 19.86 4.76 6.63
N GLN A 233 19.74 5.04 7.92
CA GLN A 233 20.70 4.63 8.93
C GLN A 233 19.94 3.92 10.04
N PRO A 234 20.22 2.63 10.30
CA PRO A 234 19.61 1.91 11.40
C PRO A 234 19.81 2.65 12.72
N THR A 235 18.71 2.95 13.42
CA THR A 235 18.77 3.64 14.71
C THR A 235 19.53 2.82 15.75
N ASN A 236 19.48 1.49 15.63
CA ASN A 236 20.26 0.56 16.43
C ASN A 236 21.01 -0.43 15.52
N PRO A 237 22.30 -0.20 15.23
CA PRO A 237 23.10 -1.11 14.42
C PRO A 237 23.17 -2.55 14.97
N ALA A 238 23.05 -2.74 16.29
CA ALA A 238 23.05 -4.07 16.89
C ALA A 238 21.74 -4.85 16.69
N ALA A 239 20.67 -4.17 16.27
CA ALA A 239 19.40 -4.79 15.91
C ALA A 239 19.35 -5.23 14.43
N VAL A 240 20.33 -4.83 13.61
CA VAL A 240 20.43 -5.25 12.21
C VAL A 240 20.79 -6.73 12.18
N LEU A 241 19.89 -7.54 11.65
CA LEU A 241 20.11 -8.97 11.46
C LEU A 241 20.79 -9.21 10.11
N ASP A 242 20.39 -8.47 9.07
CA ASP A 242 21.00 -8.56 7.75
C ASP A 242 20.70 -7.31 6.89
N CYS A 243 21.51 -7.13 5.85
CA CYS A 243 21.37 -6.10 4.82
C CYS A 243 21.68 -6.70 3.45
N VAL A 244 20.63 -6.98 2.68
CA VAL A 244 20.76 -7.59 1.35
C VAL A 244 20.57 -6.55 0.25
N PRO A 245 21.16 -6.73 -0.95
CA PRO A 245 20.90 -5.86 -2.07
C PRO A 245 19.42 -5.86 -2.46
N LEU A 246 18.88 -4.67 -2.71
CA LEU A 246 17.55 -4.46 -3.29
C LEU A 246 17.67 -4.36 -4.81
N TYR A 247 16.92 -5.19 -5.52
CA TYR A 247 16.83 -5.15 -6.98
C TYR A 247 15.46 -4.64 -7.42
N ASP A 248 15.40 -4.07 -8.62
CA ASP A 248 14.15 -3.68 -9.26
C ASP A 248 13.67 -4.80 -10.20
N TRP A 249 12.67 -5.57 -9.78
CA TRP A 249 11.97 -6.51 -10.65
C TRP A 249 10.74 -5.85 -11.27
N ARG A 250 10.90 -5.35 -12.51
CA ARG A 250 9.81 -4.73 -13.29
C ARG A 250 9.06 -3.66 -12.50
N GLY A 251 9.76 -2.78 -11.78
CA GLY A 251 9.19 -1.70 -10.98
C GLY A 251 8.86 -2.05 -9.52
N ARG A 252 9.33 -3.20 -9.00
CA ARG A 252 9.02 -3.70 -7.65
C ARG A 252 10.28 -4.04 -6.87
N PRO A 253 10.30 -3.81 -5.56
CA PRO A 253 11.39 -4.24 -4.71
C PRO A 253 11.48 -5.77 -4.66
N ALA A 254 12.65 -6.30 -5.03
CA ALA A 254 12.94 -7.72 -5.01
C ALA A 254 14.33 -8.00 -4.42
N VAL A 255 14.52 -9.21 -3.92
CA VAL A 255 15.79 -9.70 -3.38
C VAL A 255 16.15 -11.05 -4.01
N ALA A 256 17.44 -11.37 -4.05
CA ALA A 256 17.91 -12.70 -4.36
C ALA A 256 17.95 -13.56 -3.08
N GLY A 257 17.62 -14.84 -3.20
CA GLY A 257 17.68 -15.80 -2.11
C GLY A 257 17.88 -17.22 -2.61
N GLU A 258 17.78 -18.17 -1.70
CA GLU A 258 17.75 -19.60 -2.01
C GLU A 258 16.58 -20.28 -1.31
N LEU A 259 15.74 -20.97 -2.07
CA LEU A 259 14.65 -21.80 -1.55
C LEU A 259 15.04 -23.27 -1.75
N ASP A 260 15.16 -24.00 -0.65
CA ASP A 260 15.58 -25.41 -0.63
C ASP A 260 16.90 -25.65 -1.39
N GLY A 261 17.83 -24.69 -1.27
CA GLY A 261 19.15 -24.71 -1.93
C GLY A 261 19.15 -24.28 -3.40
N ALA A 262 17.99 -23.99 -3.99
CA ALA A 262 17.89 -23.48 -5.37
C ALA A 262 17.82 -21.94 -5.36
N PRO A 263 18.57 -21.24 -6.23
CA PRO A 263 18.51 -19.79 -6.32
C PRO A 263 17.11 -19.31 -6.75
N VAL A 264 16.61 -18.26 -6.11
CA VAL A 264 15.28 -17.70 -6.36
C VAL A 264 15.31 -16.17 -6.33
N THR A 265 14.51 -15.55 -7.19
CA THR A 265 14.18 -14.11 -7.10
C THR A 265 12.88 -13.95 -6.35
N LEU A 266 12.87 -13.13 -5.30
CA LEU A 266 11.72 -12.92 -4.44
C LEU A 266 11.29 -11.46 -4.48
N VAL A 267 10.08 -11.20 -4.98
CA VAL A 267 9.43 -9.89 -4.79
C VAL A 267 9.00 -9.77 -3.34
N LEU A 268 9.33 -8.65 -2.71
CA LEU A 268 8.87 -8.34 -1.36
C LEU A 268 7.39 -7.93 -1.45
N ASP A 269 6.52 -8.68 -0.79
CA ASP A 269 5.07 -8.52 -0.85
C ASP A 269 4.54 -8.12 0.54
N THR A 270 4.61 -6.83 0.85
CA THR A 270 4.22 -6.28 2.16
C THR A 270 2.73 -6.42 2.47
N ALA A 271 1.92 -6.83 1.49
CA ALA A 271 0.48 -7.02 1.65
C ALA A 271 0.03 -8.49 1.51
N GLY A 272 0.95 -9.41 1.17
CA GLY A 272 0.65 -10.82 0.94
C GLY A 272 0.53 -11.61 2.24
N ASP A 273 -0.62 -12.21 2.50
CA ASP A 273 -0.88 -13.04 3.68
C ASP A 273 -0.47 -14.51 3.44
N PHE A 274 0.84 -14.73 3.32
CA PHE A 274 1.49 -16.03 3.15
C PHE A 274 2.97 -15.95 3.58
N ASP A 275 3.65 -17.08 3.77
CA ASP A 275 5.11 -17.09 3.98
C ASP A 275 5.82 -16.85 2.64
N ILE A 276 5.69 -17.81 1.71
CA ILE A 276 6.26 -17.76 0.37
C ILE A 276 5.20 -18.19 -0.64
N SER A 277 5.12 -17.46 -1.75
CA SER A 277 4.39 -17.92 -2.92
C SER A 277 5.33 -18.17 -4.10
N VAL A 278 5.10 -19.23 -4.87
CA VAL A 278 5.90 -19.57 -6.06
C VAL A 278 5.00 -19.86 -7.26
N PRO A 279 5.46 -19.61 -8.50
CA PRO A 279 4.74 -20.04 -9.69
C PRO A 279 4.83 -21.55 -9.90
N GLY A 280 3.82 -22.13 -10.55
CA GLY A 280 3.77 -23.56 -10.86
C GLY A 280 3.48 -24.45 -9.65
N ASP A 281 4.04 -25.66 -9.68
CA ASP A 281 3.76 -26.71 -8.69
C ASP A 281 4.79 -26.72 -7.54
N VAL A 282 4.32 -27.09 -6.34
CA VAL A 282 5.17 -27.31 -5.16
C VAL A 282 5.11 -28.77 -4.72
N SER A 283 6.21 -29.29 -4.20
CA SER A 283 6.35 -30.67 -3.72
C SER A 283 5.66 -30.95 -2.38
N GLY A 284 4.98 -29.96 -1.79
CA GLY A 284 4.16 -30.13 -0.58
C GLY A 284 4.94 -30.15 0.75
N SER A 285 6.28 -30.04 0.71
CA SER A 285 7.12 -29.97 1.92
C SER A 285 7.26 -28.52 2.43
N PRO A 286 7.41 -28.31 3.75
CA PRO A 286 7.84 -27.03 4.29
C PRO A 286 9.20 -26.62 3.71
N GLY A 287 9.31 -25.38 3.24
CA GLY A 287 10.51 -24.87 2.59
C GLY A 287 11.51 -24.25 3.58
N THR A 288 12.78 -24.25 3.19
CA THR A 288 13.84 -23.49 3.83
C THR A 288 14.28 -22.35 2.92
N LEU A 289 14.11 -21.11 3.38
CA LEU A 289 14.53 -19.91 2.67
C LEU A 289 15.79 -19.32 3.30
N ARG A 290 16.78 -19.02 2.46
CA ARG A 290 17.97 -18.24 2.82
C ARG A 290 17.96 -16.89 2.11
N LEU A 291 18.11 -15.80 2.86
CA LEU A 291 18.26 -14.43 2.37
C LEU A 291 19.54 -13.85 2.96
N GLY A 292 20.62 -13.80 2.17
CA GLY A 292 21.94 -13.45 2.70
C GLY A 292 22.38 -14.44 3.78
N THR A 293 22.51 -13.95 5.01
CA THR A 293 22.81 -14.70 6.24
C THR A 293 21.56 -15.15 7.01
N LEU A 294 20.38 -14.58 6.73
CA LEU A 294 19.13 -15.01 7.34
C LEU A 294 18.69 -16.37 6.80
N GLN A 295 18.26 -17.24 7.71
CA GLN A 295 17.68 -18.53 7.37
C GLN A 295 16.33 -18.70 8.06
N PHE A 296 15.33 -19.04 7.28
CA PHE A 296 13.97 -19.31 7.71
C PHE A 296 13.63 -20.76 7.37
N THR A 297 13.29 -21.55 8.37
CA THR A 297 12.93 -22.96 8.20
C THR A 297 11.44 -23.17 8.42
N ASN A 298 10.91 -24.30 7.94
CA ASN A 298 9.52 -24.71 8.10
C ASN A 298 8.52 -23.69 7.54
N LEU A 299 8.84 -23.06 6.41
CA LEU A 299 7.97 -22.09 5.75
C LEU A 299 6.88 -22.79 4.95
N ASN A 300 5.66 -22.27 5.00
CA ASN A 300 4.58 -22.70 4.11
C ASN A 300 4.81 -22.16 2.70
N VAL A 301 5.17 -23.03 1.76
CA VAL A 301 5.34 -22.66 0.34
C VAL A 301 4.03 -22.95 -0.39
N ALA A 302 3.36 -21.90 -0.84
CA ALA A 302 2.10 -22.02 -1.59
C ALA A 302 2.28 -21.65 -3.06
N THR A 303 1.57 -22.32 -3.96
CA THR A 303 1.53 -21.96 -5.38
C THR A 303 0.77 -20.65 -5.59
N HIS A 304 1.11 -19.87 -6.62
CA HIS A 304 0.33 -18.70 -7.02
C HIS A 304 -1.15 -19.04 -7.25
N ALA A 305 -1.45 -20.12 -7.98
CA ALA A 305 -2.82 -20.57 -8.24
C ALA A 305 -3.66 -20.75 -6.96
N ARG A 306 -3.11 -21.44 -5.94
CA ARG A 306 -3.79 -21.63 -4.64
C ARG A 306 -4.17 -20.31 -3.98
N LEU A 307 -3.34 -19.27 -4.13
CA LEU A 307 -3.56 -17.96 -3.52
C LEU A 307 -4.31 -16.98 -4.45
N GLY A 308 -4.70 -17.41 -5.65
CA GLY A 308 -5.32 -16.53 -6.65
C GLY A 308 -4.38 -15.47 -7.21
N LEU A 309 -3.07 -15.73 -7.20
CA LEU A 309 -2.03 -14.83 -7.70
C LEU A 309 -1.65 -15.16 -9.16
N PRO A 310 -1.17 -14.17 -9.94
CA PRO A 310 -0.71 -14.40 -11.31
C PRO A 310 0.50 -15.34 -11.41
N GLU A 311 0.38 -16.40 -12.23
CA GLU A 311 1.46 -17.38 -12.48
C GLU A 311 2.68 -16.80 -13.23
N THR A 312 2.51 -15.68 -13.91
CA THR A 312 3.61 -14.99 -14.62
C THR A 312 4.54 -14.19 -13.69
N PHE A 313 4.20 -14.11 -12.40
CA PHE A 313 5.00 -13.41 -11.39
C PHE A 313 6.10 -14.34 -10.86
N PRO A 314 7.26 -13.81 -10.43
CA PRO A 314 8.27 -14.59 -9.71
C PRO A 314 7.75 -14.96 -8.32
N ALA A 315 8.56 -15.74 -7.60
CA ALA A 315 8.28 -16.03 -6.21
C ALA A 315 8.14 -14.75 -5.38
N ARG A 316 7.36 -14.84 -4.31
CA ARG A 316 7.02 -13.71 -3.44
C ARG A 316 7.27 -14.05 -1.99
N LEU A 317 7.79 -13.07 -1.26
CA LEU A 317 7.99 -13.15 0.19
C LEU A 317 6.90 -12.33 0.88
N GLY A 318 6.00 -13.00 1.60
CA GLY A 318 4.84 -12.38 2.23
C GLY A 318 5.02 -12.11 3.73
N LEU A 319 3.93 -11.69 4.36
CA LEU A 319 3.87 -11.29 5.76
C LEU A 319 4.21 -12.42 6.75
N GLY A 320 4.04 -13.68 6.37
CA GLY A 320 4.42 -14.81 7.22
C GLY A 320 5.93 -14.84 7.55
N VAL A 321 6.76 -14.23 6.70
CA VAL A 321 8.19 -13.98 6.95
C VAL A 321 8.46 -12.51 7.28
N LEU A 322 7.97 -11.57 6.46
CA LEU A 322 8.28 -10.14 6.62
C LEU A 322 7.85 -9.60 7.99
N ALA A 323 6.71 -10.06 8.52
CA ALA A 323 6.18 -9.52 9.78
C ALA A 323 6.99 -9.88 11.03
N ARG A 324 8.01 -10.74 10.89
CA ARG A 324 8.94 -11.11 11.98
C ARG A 324 9.98 -10.03 12.26
N HIS A 325 10.10 -9.04 11.37
CA HIS A 325 11.17 -8.04 11.38
C HIS A 325 10.63 -6.62 11.14
N ALA A 326 11.43 -5.62 11.50
CA ALA A 326 11.31 -4.32 10.86
C ALA A 326 12.09 -4.37 9.54
N VAL A 327 11.39 -4.10 8.43
CA VAL A 327 11.93 -4.22 7.07
C VAL A 327 12.04 -2.84 6.45
N THR A 328 13.26 -2.40 6.14
CA THR A 328 13.48 -1.11 5.47
C THR A 328 13.88 -1.30 4.03
N LEU A 329 13.06 -0.76 3.12
CA LEU A 329 13.38 -0.60 1.70
C LEU A 329 14.14 0.71 1.53
N ASP A 330 15.46 0.66 1.41
CA ASP A 330 16.30 1.82 1.07
C ASP A 330 16.46 1.87 -0.45
N PHE A 331 15.62 2.68 -1.09
CA PHE A 331 15.62 2.86 -2.53
C PHE A 331 16.83 3.68 -3.01
N GLN A 332 17.37 4.55 -2.17
CA GLN A 332 18.52 5.38 -2.51
C GLN A 332 19.82 4.57 -2.53
N GLN A 333 20.02 3.68 -1.55
CA GLN A 333 21.20 2.82 -1.46
C GLN A 333 21.01 1.45 -2.12
N GLN A 334 19.81 1.14 -2.61
CA GLN A 334 19.44 -0.16 -3.16
C GLN A 334 19.74 -1.29 -2.16
N ARG A 335 19.21 -1.15 -0.93
CA ARG A 335 19.36 -2.13 0.15
C ARG A 335 18.02 -2.46 0.80
N VAL A 336 17.92 -3.68 1.30
CA VAL A 336 16.86 -4.11 2.20
C VAL A 336 17.48 -4.46 3.54
N TRP A 337 17.06 -3.74 4.57
CA TRP A 337 17.50 -3.97 5.94
C TRP A 337 16.45 -4.80 6.68
N PHE A 338 16.91 -5.87 7.33
CA PHE A 338 16.09 -6.67 8.24
C PHE A 338 16.59 -6.43 9.66
N GLU A 339 15.72 -5.86 10.50
CA GLU A 339 16.02 -5.53 11.89
C GLU A 339 15.14 -6.36 12.83
N GLY A 340 15.75 -6.91 13.87
CA GLY A 340 15.06 -7.62 14.95
C GLY A 340 14.65 -6.68 16.09
N LYS A 341 13.91 -7.21 17.07
CA LYS A 341 13.79 -6.51 18.34
C LYS A 341 15.16 -6.49 19.01
N PRO A 342 15.64 -5.34 19.52
CA PRO A 342 16.88 -5.30 20.25
C PRO A 342 16.82 -6.30 21.42
N LEU A 343 17.89 -7.07 21.60
CA LEU A 343 18.05 -7.89 22.81
C LEU A 343 17.94 -6.94 24.01
N ARG A 344 17.00 -7.20 24.93
CA ARG A 344 16.87 -6.45 26.19
C ARG A 344 18.18 -6.56 26.97
N GLY A 345 19.06 -5.58 26.80
CA GLY A 345 20.39 -5.61 27.41
C GLY A 345 21.25 -4.36 27.25
N THR A 346 20.80 -3.34 26.51
CA THR A 346 21.55 -2.06 26.36
C THR A 346 20.61 -0.86 26.20
N GLU A 347 19.57 -0.76 27.01
CA GLU A 347 18.95 0.54 27.28
C GLU A 347 19.78 1.24 28.35
N LYS A 348 20.79 2.00 27.94
CA LYS A 348 21.24 3.12 28.77
C LYS A 348 20.11 4.15 28.73
N SER A 349 19.35 4.15 29.82
CA SER A 349 18.36 5.16 30.15
C SER A 349 18.97 6.55 29.94
N ALA A 350 18.40 7.31 29.00
CA ALA A 350 18.61 8.74 28.88
C ALA A 350 17.23 9.40 28.79
N THR A 351 16.70 9.73 29.96
CA THR A 351 15.71 10.78 30.13
C THR A 351 16.27 12.11 29.63
N SER A 352 15.53 12.83 28.80
CA SER A 352 15.54 14.29 28.87
C SER A 352 14.17 14.86 28.51
N THR A 353 13.66 15.61 29.48
CA THR A 353 12.61 16.61 29.44
C THR A 353 12.81 17.62 28.31
N GLY A 354 11.70 18.14 27.78
CA GLY A 354 11.71 19.18 26.76
C GLY A 354 12.24 20.53 27.25
N ASP A 355 12.68 21.34 26.30
CA ASP A 355 12.39 22.78 26.32
C ASP A 355 12.44 23.34 24.90
N ASP A 356 11.58 24.32 24.66
CA ASP A 356 11.26 24.96 23.39
C ASP A 356 12.20 26.16 23.18
N THR A 357 12.92 26.23 22.06
CA THR A 357 13.46 27.51 21.56
C THR A 357 13.83 27.41 20.07
N PRO A 358 13.54 28.45 19.26
CA PRO A 358 13.59 28.37 17.80
C PRO A 358 15.00 28.59 17.25
N VAL A 359 15.38 27.80 16.24
CA VAL A 359 16.66 27.96 15.54
C VAL A 359 16.53 28.98 14.41
N HIS A 360 17.34 30.03 14.49
CA HIS A 360 17.63 30.95 13.38
C HIS A 360 18.62 30.32 12.40
N TYR A 361 18.31 30.36 11.10
CA TYR A 361 19.23 29.99 10.03
C TYR A 361 19.83 31.22 9.36
N ARG A 362 21.17 31.27 9.25
CA ARG A 362 21.89 31.99 8.18
C ARG A 362 23.29 31.41 7.97
N GLY A 363 23.68 31.28 6.69
CA GLY A 363 25.07 31.18 6.25
C GLY A 363 25.62 29.75 6.14
N ILE A 364 25.40 29.12 4.99
CA ILE A 364 25.97 27.82 4.62
C ILE A 364 27.49 27.84 4.73
N THR A 365 28.08 26.83 5.39
CA THR A 365 29.37 26.26 4.97
C THR A 365 29.55 24.81 5.43
N ARG A 366 30.05 24.03 4.46
CA ARG A 366 30.70 22.70 4.46
C ARG A 366 29.97 21.50 5.04
#